data_AF-A0AAX4HMB1-F1
#
_entry.id   AF-A0AAX4HMB1-F1
#
_cell.length_a   1.000
_cell.length_b   1.000
_cell.length_c   1.000
_cell.angle_alpha   90.00
_cell.angle_beta   90.00
_cell.angle_gamma   90.00
#
_symmetry.space_group_name_H-M   'P 1'
#
loop_
_entity.id
_entity.type
_entity.pdbx_description
1 polymer ?
#
loop_
_entity_poly.entity_id
_entity_poly.type
_entity_poly.pdbx_seq_one_letter_code
_entity_poly.pdbx_strand_id
1 'polypeptide(L)'
;MLKKYIIERNLEGVGNSSEDDFRKMTGSSNEILRNLGPDIQWRESYVTGDKVYCVYLANDENILREHAKQANFPIDKISEVKTVLDPTTTGLQTFLRGTDTKEKQTEVRQ
;
A
#
# COMPACT_ATOMS: atom_id res chain seq x y z
N MET A 1 12.20 -4.39 -9.30
CA MET A 1 10.73 -4.54 -9.33
C MET A 1 10.14 -3.55 -8.34
N LEU A 2 9.07 -2.86 -8.71
CA LEU A 2 8.40 -1.91 -7.81
C LEU A 2 7.71 -2.65 -6.66
N LYS A 3 7.83 -2.11 -5.45
CA LYS A 3 7.14 -2.58 -4.25
C LYS A 3 5.92 -1.71 -3.99
N LYS A 4 4.89 -2.27 -3.37
CA LYS A 4 3.68 -1.52 -2.99
C LYS A 4 3.86 -0.90 -1.61
N TYR A 5 3.47 0.35 -1.46
CA TYR A 5 3.51 1.10 -0.20
C TYR A 5 2.15 1.73 0.08
N ILE A 6 1.80 1.80 1.35
CA ILE A 6 0.74 2.65 1.89
C ILE A 6 1.41 3.81 2.61
N ILE A 7 1.02 5.02 2.25
CA ILE A 7 1.47 6.27 2.87
C ILE A 7 0.30 6.84 3.66
N GLU A 8 0.54 7.19 4.92
CA GLU A 8 -0.42 7.90 5.76
C GLU A 8 0.02 9.36 5.93
N ARG A 9 -0.95 10.26 5.88
CA ARG A 9 -0.78 11.70 6.06
C ARG A 9 -1.83 12.26 7.00
N ASN A 10 -1.39 12.98 8.02
CA ASN A 10 -2.24 13.70 8.97
C ASN A 10 -2.49 15.11 8.44
N LEU A 11 -3.73 15.40 8.06
CA LEU A 11 -4.13 16.65 7.45
C LEU A 11 -5.50 17.03 7.99
N GLU A 12 -5.51 17.83 9.04
CA GLU A 12 -6.73 18.25 9.73
C GLU A 12 -7.72 18.92 8.76
N GLY A 13 -8.97 18.45 8.75
CA GLY A 13 -10.05 18.97 7.92
C GLY A 13 -9.94 18.67 6.43
N VAL A 14 -8.98 17.85 5.98
CA VAL A 14 -8.76 17.56 4.55
C VAL A 14 -10.02 16.98 3.87
N GLY A 15 -10.83 16.21 4.61
CA GLY A 15 -12.10 15.67 4.11
C GLY A 15 -13.14 16.72 3.74
N ASN A 16 -12.97 17.96 4.20
CA ASN A 16 -13.85 19.08 3.88
C ASN A 16 -13.30 19.98 2.75
N SER A 17 -12.19 19.59 2.12
CA SER A 17 -11.61 20.33 1.00
C SER A 17 -12.52 20.31 -0.22
N SER A 18 -12.43 21.37 -1.04
CA SER A 18 -13.25 21.47 -2.25
C SER A 18 -12.74 20.58 -3.38
N GLU A 19 -13.58 20.28 -4.37
CA GLU A 19 -13.16 19.59 -5.58
C GLU A 19 -12.02 20.34 -6.31
N ASP A 20 -12.04 21.67 -6.27
CA ASP A 20 -10.97 22.49 -6.86
C ASP A 20 -9.64 22.33 -6.14
N ASP A 21 -9.65 22.20 -4.82
CA ASP A 21 -8.45 21.94 -4.04
C ASP A 21 -7.90 20.56 -4.37
N PHE A 22 -8.76 19.53 -4.43
CA PHE A 22 -8.33 18.19 -4.85
C PHE A 22 -7.80 18.16 -6.28
N ARG A 23 -8.40 18.91 -7.21
CA ARG A 23 -7.89 19.05 -8.58
C ARG A 23 -6.49 19.66 -8.61
N LYS A 24 -6.26 20.74 -7.85
CA LYS A 24 -4.93 21.38 -7.75
C LYS A 24 -3.89 20.45 -7.13
N MET A 25 -4.22 19.79 -6.01
CA MET A 25 -3.34 18.84 -5.34
C MET A 25 -2.95 17.68 -6.26
N THR A 26 -3.94 17.10 -6.95
CA THR A 26 -3.74 16.01 -7.91
C THR A 26 -2.88 16.46 -9.09
N GLY A 27 -3.14 17.64 -9.65
CA GLY A 27 -2.36 18.21 -10.74
C GLY A 27 -0.88 18.39 -10.40
N SER A 28 -0.61 18.99 -9.24
CA SER A 28 0.75 19.20 -8.74
C SER A 28 1.49 17.89 -8.50
N SER A 29 0.86 16.90 -7.85
CA SER A 29 1.47 15.58 -7.63
C SER A 29 1.80 14.88 -8.96
N ASN A 30 0.88 14.93 -9.94
CA ASN A 30 1.12 14.32 -11.25
C ASN A 30 2.29 14.96 -12.01
N GLU A 31 2.53 16.26 -11.85
CA GLU A 31 3.67 16.94 -12.44
C GLU A 31 4.99 16.46 -11.84
N ILE A 32 5.04 16.36 -10.51
CA ILE A 32 6.23 15.90 -9.79
C ILE A 32 6.53 14.44 -10.14
N LEU A 33 5.50 13.58 -10.22
CA LEU A 33 5.66 12.18 -10.62
C LEU A 33 6.25 12.06 -12.03
N ARG A 34 5.85 12.91 -12.98
CA ARG A 34 6.46 12.94 -14.32
C ARG A 34 7.96 13.28 -14.27
N ASN A 35 8.37 14.15 -13.35
CA ASN A 35 9.77 14.57 -13.21
C ASN A 35 10.63 13.50 -12.49
N LEU A 36 10.05 12.76 -11.55
CA LEU A 36 10.74 11.68 -10.83
C LEU A 36 10.92 10.41 -11.68
N GLY A 37 10.12 10.27 -12.74
CA GLY A 37 10.26 9.18 -13.70
C GLY A 37 9.57 7.87 -13.27
N PRO A 38 9.91 6.74 -13.92
CA PRO A 38 9.13 5.50 -13.86
C PRO A 38 9.32 4.69 -12.56
N ASP A 39 10.25 5.10 -11.70
CA ASP A 39 10.58 4.39 -10.46
C ASP A 39 9.58 4.63 -9.33
N ILE A 40 8.58 5.47 -9.58
CA ILE A 40 7.47 5.79 -8.68
C ILE A 40 6.17 5.86 -9.48
N GLN A 41 5.10 5.33 -8.90
CA GLN A 41 3.76 5.41 -9.45
C GLN A 41 2.75 5.60 -8.33
N TRP A 42 1.99 6.69 -8.40
CA TRP A 42 0.79 6.83 -7.59
C TRP A 42 -0.34 5.98 -8.18
N ARG A 43 -1.03 5.22 -7.32
CA ARG A 43 -2.18 4.39 -7.72
C ARG A 43 -3.49 5.08 -7.39
N GLU A 44 -3.69 5.40 -6.13
CA GLU A 44 -4.90 6.03 -5.64
C GLU A 44 -4.66 6.64 -4.26
N SER A 45 -5.57 7.52 -3.85
CA SER A 45 -5.60 8.07 -2.49
C SER A 45 -7.02 8.01 -1.95
N TYR A 46 -7.13 7.69 -0.67
CA TYR A 46 -8.37 7.71 0.09
C TYR A 46 -8.30 8.88 1.06
N VAL A 47 -9.17 9.86 0.84
CA VAL A 47 -9.35 11.00 1.74
C VAL A 47 -10.42 10.62 2.76
N THR A 48 -10.10 10.79 4.04
CA THR A 48 -11.03 10.61 5.16
C THR A 48 -11.25 11.97 5.84
N GLY A 49 -11.71 12.02 7.11
CA GLY A 49 -11.88 13.29 7.83
C GLY A 49 -10.58 14.09 7.92
N ASP A 50 -9.62 13.60 8.70
CA ASP A 50 -8.35 14.31 8.99
C ASP A 50 -7.12 13.58 8.46
N LYS A 51 -7.31 12.58 7.59
CA LYS A 51 -6.21 11.77 7.06
C LYS A 51 -6.39 11.47 5.59
N VAL A 52 -5.25 11.34 4.91
CA VAL A 52 -5.16 10.79 3.56
C VAL A 52 -4.29 9.54 3.57
N TYR A 53 -4.78 8.48 2.95
CA TYR A 53 -4.06 7.23 2.72
C TYR A 53 -3.76 7.09 1.24
N CYS A 54 -2.48 7.01 0.86
CA CYS A 54 -2.11 6.88 -0.55
C CYS A 54 -1.48 5.52 -0.82
N VAL A 55 -1.89 4.87 -1.91
CA VAL A 55 -1.24 3.66 -2.42
C VAL A 55 -0.26 4.05 -3.51
N TYR A 56 1.00 3.65 -3.33
CA TYR A 56 2.07 3.87 -4.29
C TYR A 56 2.75 2.56 -4.67
N LEU A 57 3.31 2.50 -5.89
CA LEU A 57 4.36 1.57 -6.26
C LEU A 57 5.68 2.35 -6.36
N ALA A 58 6.75 1.84 -5.79
CA ALA A 58 8.07 2.49 -5.85
C ALA A 58 9.21 1.48 -5.72
N ASN A 59 10.39 1.79 -6.24
CA ASN A 59 11.58 0.95 -6.04
C ASN A 59 11.98 0.87 -4.55
N ASP A 60 11.93 2.00 -3.86
CA ASP A 60 12.26 2.12 -2.43
C ASP A 60 11.51 3.29 -1.77
N GLU A 61 11.73 3.48 -0.47
CA GLU A 61 11.09 4.52 0.32
C GLU A 61 11.63 5.93 0.01
N ASN A 62 12.87 6.06 -0.47
CA ASN A 62 13.51 7.35 -0.67
C ASN A 62 12.82 8.14 -1.78
N ILE A 63 12.45 7.49 -2.90
CA ILE A 63 11.73 8.18 -3.98
C ILE A 63 10.35 8.69 -3.56
N LEU A 64 9.68 8.02 -2.61
CA LEU A 64 8.43 8.49 -2.01
C LEU A 64 8.65 9.76 -1.16
N ARG A 65 9.76 9.79 -0.41
CA ARG A 65 10.15 10.95 0.39
C ARG A 65 10.56 12.14 -0.48
N GLU A 66 11.25 11.91 -1.59
CA GLU A 66 11.57 12.96 -2.57
C GLU A 66 10.31 13.51 -3.24
N HIS A 67 9.34 12.66 -3.61
CA HIS A 67 8.04 13.12 -4.09
C HIS A 67 7.33 14.02 -3.06
N ALA A 68 7.28 13.59 -1.80
CA ALA A 68 6.67 14.37 -0.72
C ALA A 68 7.35 15.73 -0.48
N LYS A 69 8.68 15.76 -0.55
CA LYS A 69 9.48 16.98 -0.42
C LYS A 69 9.19 17.96 -1.56
N GLN A 70 9.14 17.49 -2.81
CA GLN A 70 8.81 18.33 -3.95
C GLN A 70 7.35 18.79 -3.96
N ALA A 71 6.43 17.95 -3.47
CA ALA A 71 5.00 18.27 -3.38
C ALA A 71 4.67 19.21 -2.21
N ASN A 72 5.66 19.52 -1.35
CA ASN A 72 5.47 20.21 -0.09
C ASN A 72 4.34 19.59 0.76
N PHE A 73 4.27 18.25 0.72
CA PHE A 73 3.21 17.47 1.34
C PHE A 73 3.86 16.43 2.24
N PRO A 74 3.92 16.63 3.57
CA PRO A 74 4.69 15.80 4.47
C PRO A 74 4.11 14.38 4.58
N ILE A 75 4.99 13.40 4.69
CA ILE A 75 4.62 12.01 4.98
C ILE A 75 4.81 11.74 6.46
N ASP A 76 3.74 11.35 7.15
CA ASP A 76 3.80 10.92 8.54
C ASP A 76 4.31 9.49 8.67
N LYS A 77 3.83 8.58 7.81
CA LYS A 77 4.20 7.17 7.84
C LYS A 77 4.25 6.56 6.45
N ILE A 78 5.28 5.73 6.23
CA ILE A 78 5.41 4.87 5.06
C ILE A 78 5.38 3.43 5.54
N SER A 79 4.62 2.57 4.86
CA SER A 79 4.53 1.15 5.19
C SER A 79 4.55 0.33 3.91
N GLU A 80 5.57 -0.51 3.76
CA GLU A 80 5.64 -1.47 2.65
C GLU A 80 4.56 -2.54 2.84
N VAL A 81 3.75 -2.74 1.81
CA VAL A 81 2.73 -3.79 1.78
C VAL A 81 3.41 -5.13 1.49
N LYS A 82 3.48 -5.99 2.51
CA LYS A 82 4.07 -7.34 2.38
C LYS A 82 3.10 -8.37 1.80
N THR A 83 1.81 -8.20 2.04
CA THR A 83 0.76 -9.10 1.55
C THR A 83 -0.56 -8.33 1.47
N VAL A 84 -1.38 -8.62 0.46
CA VAL A 84 -2.75 -8.10 0.33
C VAL A 84 -3.69 -9.26 0.62
N LEU A 85 -4.65 -9.04 1.52
CA LEU A 85 -5.71 -9.99 1.81
C LEU A 85 -7.02 -9.41 1.27
N ASP A 86 -7.79 -10.25 0.60
CA ASP A 86 -9.14 -9.99 0.10
C ASP A 86 -10.01 -11.26 0.31
N PRO A 87 -11.34 -11.22 0.06
CA PRO A 87 -12.20 -12.38 0.27
C PRO A 87 -11.79 -13.66 -0.50
N THR A 88 -11.04 -13.52 -1.61
CA THR A 88 -10.52 -14.65 -2.41
C THR A 88 -9.25 -15.26 -1.80
N THR A 89 -8.58 -14.55 -0.89
CA THR A 89 -7.37 -15.00 -0.22
C THR A 89 -7.61 -16.24 0.66
N THR A 90 -8.87 -16.48 1.06
CA THR A 90 -9.31 -17.72 1.75
C THR A 90 -8.94 -18.99 0.97
N GLY A 91 -8.80 -18.89 -0.36
CA GLY A 91 -8.35 -19.99 -1.23
C GLY A 91 -6.85 -20.30 -1.17
N LEU A 92 -6.05 -19.62 -0.34
CA LEU A 92 -4.67 -20.03 -0.07
C LEU A 92 -4.68 -21.36 0.71
N GLN A 93 -4.76 -22.45 -0.05
CA GLN A 93 -4.34 -23.78 0.40
C GLN A 93 -2.93 -23.63 0.95
N THR A 94 -2.82 -23.90 2.24
CA THR A 94 -1.60 -23.82 3.03
C THR A 94 -0.56 -24.75 2.39
N PHE A 95 0.32 -24.22 1.53
CA PHE A 95 1.50 -24.92 1.01
C PHE A 95 2.59 -25.02 2.11
N LEU A 96 2.17 -25.13 3.37
CA LEU A 96 2.99 -25.18 4.57
C LEU A 96 2.42 -26.20 5.56
N ARG A 97 2.55 -27.48 5.23
CA ARG A 97 2.98 -28.54 6.17
C ARG A 97 3.33 -29.79 5.39
N GLY A 98 4.57 -29.84 4.91
CA GLY A 98 5.28 -31.10 4.89
C GLY A 98 5.49 -31.52 6.33
N THR A 99 4.82 -32.60 6.74
CA THR A 99 5.31 -33.63 7.67
C THR A 99 4.42 -34.84 7.43
N ASP A 100 4.93 -35.78 6.63
CA ASP A 100 4.59 -37.19 6.71
C ASP A 100 4.44 -37.60 8.18
N THR A 101 3.26 -38.04 8.59
CA THR A 101 3.13 -38.93 9.74
C THR A 101 2.31 -40.11 9.27
N LYS A 102 3.00 -41.22 8.99
CA LYS A 102 2.37 -42.52 8.79
C LYS A 102 1.67 -42.90 10.10
N GLU A 103 0.35 -42.79 10.14
CA GLU A 103 -0.46 -43.44 11.17
C GLU A 103 -0.36 -44.95 10.98
N LYS A 104 0.33 -45.61 11.90
CA LYS A 104 0.24 -47.07 12.07
C LYS A 104 -1.17 -47.38 12.58
N GLN A 105 -2.02 -47.95 11.73
CA GLN A 105 -3.19 -48.66 12.19
C GLN A 105 -2.74 -49.97 12.84
N THR A 106 -2.91 -50.05 14.16
CA THR A 106 -2.79 -51.30 14.92
C THR A 106 -4.11 -52.04 14.79
N GLU A 107 -4.08 -53.24 14.21
CA GLU A 107 -5.18 -54.20 14.20
C GLU A 107 -5.62 -54.52 15.63
N VAL A 108 -6.92 -54.36 15.91
CA VAL A 108 -7.57 -55.03 17.05
C VAL A 108 -8.47 -56.10 16.45
N ARG A 109 -8.04 -57.35 16.59
CA ARG A 109 -8.87 -58.55 16.43
C ARG A 109 -10.04 -58.48 17.40
N GLN A 110 -11.26 -58.58 16.88
CA GLN A 110 -12.34 -59.37 17.47
C GLN A 110 -13.01 -60.16 16.35
#